data_AF-A8U549-F1
#
_entry.id   AF-A8U549-F1
#
_cell.length_a   1.000
_cell.length_b   1.000
_cell.length_c   1.000
_cell.angle_alpha   90.00
_cell.angle_beta   90.00
_cell.angle_gamma   90.00
#
_symmetry.space_group_name_H-M   'P 1'
#
loop_
_entity.id
_entity.type
_entity.pdbx_description
1 polymer ?
#
loop_
_entity_poly.entity_id
_entity_poly.type
_entity_poly.pdbx_seq_one_letter_code
_entity_poly.pdbx_strand_id
1 'polypeptide(L)'
;MPIAKRAYRHLQSHPYFSILMIGFYLVYFIFAFIFALLIKQFSDSYVQLTKIIASLDSQQVSFNSRQFKILESITTHYIVNYRYIFFSIILVGTLIVLMIQLWLSQARKKEYQSYLLLGERVYKLTAQLIMEQLLLINCVLLLIFACYSLFKIPIMNQITQIEATSLQSKLEDYSSIQSSQEGTISSDFESKNFTRFNVNPFLKGEFINNKFSQTNTLIGCLILIMLNLYSAMIIGIPNYIVLSLRKSKLS
;
A
#
# COMPACT_ATOMS: atom_id res chain seq x y z
N MET A 1 -31.39 -20.41 9.38
CA MET A 1 -31.17 -19.03 8.91
C MET A 1 -29.85 -18.97 8.12
N PRO A 2 -29.78 -18.33 6.95
CA PRO A 2 -28.54 -18.22 6.17
C PRO A 2 -27.44 -17.51 6.96
N ILE A 3 -26.19 -17.97 6.80
CA ILE A 3 -25.01 -17.44 7.53
C ILE A 3 -24.83 -15.94 7.27
N ALA A 4 -24.96 -15.51 6.01
CA ALA A 4 -24.86 -14.11 5.62
C ALA A 4 -25.92 -13.22 6.31
N LYS A 5 -27.18 -13.69 6.37
CA LYS A 5 -28.27 -12.95 7.03
C LYS A 5 -28.02 -12.83 8.54
N ARG A 6 -27.40 -13.85 9.15
CA ARG A 6 -27.06 -13.84 10.57
C ARG A 6 -25.91 -12.88 10.86
N ALA A 7 -24.85 -12.92 10.04
CA ALA A 7 -23.72 -11.99 10.11
C ALA A 7 -24.18 -10.52 10.03
N TYR A 8 -25.06 -10.21 9.06
CA TYR A 8 -25.64 -8.88 8.92
C TYR A 8 -26.43 -8.43 10.16
N ARG A 9 -27.30 -9.28 10.70
CA ARG A 9 -28.07 -8.96 11.92
C ARG A 9 -27.16 -8.76 13.15
N HIS A 10 -26.06 -9.50 13.24
CA HIS A 10 -25.08 -9.32 14.32
C HIS A 10 -24.40 -7.96 14.24
N LEU A 11 -23.93 -7.57 13.05
CA LEU A 11 -23.35 -6.24 12.81
C LEU A 11 -24.32 -5.11 13.13
N GLN A 12 -25.62 -5.32 12.89
CA GLN A 12 -26.68 -4.37 13.22
C GLN A 12 -26.93 -4.27 14.73
N SER A 13 -26.88 -5.38 15.46
CA SER A 13 -27.13 -5.39 16.91
C SER A 13 -25.94 -4.94 17.76
N HIS A 14 -24.73 -4.93 17.19
CA HIS A 14 -23.50 -4.52 17.89
C HIS A 14 -22.76 -3.39 17.15
N PRO A 15 -23.34 -2.18 17.07
CA PRO A 15 -22.82 -1.10 16.24
C PRO A 15 -21.43 -0.61 16.69
N TYR A 16 -21.16 -0.55 17.99
CA TYR A 16 -19.86 -0.10 18.51
C TYR A 16 -18.70 -0.99 18.04
N PHE A 17 -18.95 -2.30 17.99
CA PHE A 17 -17.98 -3.27 17.49
C PHE A 17 -17.70 -3.05 16.00
N SER A 18 -18.76 -2.90 15.21
CA SER A 18 -18.66 -2.64 13.77
C SER A 18 -17.91 -1.34 13.47
N ILE A 19 -18.20 -0.26 14.21
CA ILE A 19 -17.55 1.05 14.04
C ILE A 19 -16.05 0.97 14.34
N LEU A 20 -15.66 0.32 15.44
CA LEU A 20 -14.24 0.16 15.80
C LEU A 20 -13.48 -0.60 14.71
N MET A 21 -14.05 -1.70 14.20
CA MET A 21 -13.42 -2.50 13.15
C MET A 21 -13.31 -1.75 11.82
N ILE A 22 -14.37 -1.05 11.41
CA ILE A 22 -14.35 -0.21 10.21
C ILE A 22 -13.27 0.87 10.34
N GLY A 23 -13.20 1.55 11.49
CA GLY A 23 -12.19 2.58 11.74
C GLY A 23 -10.76 2.04 11.63
N PHE A 24 -10.49 0.89 12.24
CA PHE A 24 -9.19 0.23 12.13
C PHE A 24 -8.86 -0.14 10.68
N TYR A 25 -9.77 -0.81 9.97
CA TYR A 25 -9.57 -1.20 8.58
C TYR A 25 -9.34 0.00 7.68
N LEU A 26 -10.09 1.09 7.88
CA LEU A 26 -9.95 2.31 7.12
C LEU A 26 -8.55 2.91 7.26
N VAL A 27 -8.05 3.06 8.49
CA VAL A 27 -6.70 3.58 8.73
C VAL A 27 -5.63 2.66 8.12
N TYR A 28 -5.75 1.35 8.37
CA TYR A 28 -4.81 0.35 7.85
C TYR A 28 -4.72 0.37 6.31
N PHE A 29 -5.86 0.34 5.63
CA PHE A 29 -5.89 0.32 4.17
C PHE A 29 -5.49 1.67 3.56
N ILE A 30 -5.75 2.80 4.21
CA ILE A 30 -5.26 4.11 3.75
C ILE A 30 -3.72 4.15 3.77
N PHE A 31 -3.09 3.74 4.88
CA PHE A 31 -1.63 3.72 4.96
C PHE A 31 -1.02 2.79 3.92
N ALA A 32 -1.54 1.56 3.81
CA ALA A 32 -1.07 0.61 2.79
C ALA A 32 -1.23 1.18 1.37
N PHE A 33 -2.35 1.86 1.09
CA PHE A 33 -2.63 2.43 -0.21
C PHE A 33 -1.67 3.57 -0.58
N ILE A 34 -1.40 4.50 0.33
CA ILE A 34 -0.46 5.62 0.08
C ILE A 34 0.94 5.10 -0.27
N PHE A 35 1.47 4.15 0.50
CA PHE A 35 2.79 3.58 0.21
C PHE A 35 2.82 2.76 -1.07
N ALA A 36 1.73 2.05 -1.41
CA ALA A 36 1.62 1.37 -2.69
C ALA A 36 1.65 2.36 -3.87
N LEU A 37 1.00 3.52 -3.74
CA LEU A 37 1.06 4.59 -4.74
C LEU A 37 2.48 5.14 -4.90
N LEU A 38 3.19 5.41 -3.81
CA LEU A 38 4.58 5.89 -3.84
C LEU A 38 5.50 4.88 -4.52
N ILE A 39 5.46 3.60 -4.14
CA ILE A 39 6.30 2.56 -4.78
C ILE A 39 6.07 2.52 -6.28
N LYS A 40 4.80 2.58 -6.70
CA LYS A 40 4.46 2.54 -8.13
C LYS A 40 4.97 3.79 -8.85
N GLN A 41 4.75 4.97 -8.28
CA GLN A 41 5.21 6.22 -8.84
C GLN A 41 6.73 6.19 -9.10
N PHE A 42 7.52 5.86 -8.07
CA PHE A 42 8.97 5.77 -8.20
C PHE A 42 9.39 4.65 -9.18
N SER A 43 8.64 3.54 -9.26
CA SER A 43 8.88 2.49 -10.25
C SER A 43 8.63 2.95 -11.69
N ASP A 44 7.58 3.73 -11.92
CA ASP A 44 7.27 4.29 -13.24
C ASP A 44 8.33 5.32 -13.65
N SER A 45 8.79 6.15 -12.71
CA SER A 45 9.89 7.09 -12.90
C SER A 45 11.22 6.39 -13.18
N TYR A 46 11.52 5.29 -12.49
CA TYR A 46 12.69 4.45 -12.77
C TYR A 46 12.68 3.94 -14.22
N VAL A 47 11.56 3.36 -14.67
CA VAL A 47 11.42 2.85 -16.05
C VAL A 47 11.60 3.97 -17.08
N GLN A 48 11.10 5.18 -16.82
CA GLN A 48 11.30 6.33 -17.69
C GLN A 48 12.77 6.76 -17.72
N LEU A 49 13.41 6.79 -16.57
CA LEU A 49 14.80 7.19 -16.42
C LEU A 49 15.76 6.22 -17.12
N THR A 50 15.56 4.91 -16.98
CA THR A 50 16.37 3.90 -17.69
C THR A 50 16.22 4.03 -19.22
N LYS A 51 15.03 4.37 -19.72
CA LYS A 51 14.84 4.64 -21.16
C LYS A 51 15.58 5.90 -21.61
N ILE A 52 15.55 6.95 -20.81
CA ILE A 52 16.29 8.19 -21.06
C ILE A 52 17.79 7.89 -21.10
N ILE A 53 18.34 7.22 -20.09
CA ILE A 53 19.76 6.84 -20.01
C ILE A 53 20.16 5.99 -21.23
N ALA A 54 19.38 4.97 -21.59
CA ALA A 54 19.65 4.14 -22.76
C ALA A 54 19.68 4.94 -24.06
N SER A 55 18.79 5.93 -24.20
CA SER A 55 18.79 6.83 -25.36
C SER A 55 20.01 7.77 -25.38
N LEU A 56 20.45 8.29 -24.24
CA LEU A 56 21.64 9.13 -24.15
C LEU A 56 22.94 8.36 -24.40
N ASP A 57 23.05 7.16 -23.85
CA ASP A 57 24.21 6.28 -24.05
C ASP A 57 24.33 5.88 -25.54
N SER A 58 23.20 5.68 -26.25
CA SER A 58 23.19 5.45 -27.70
C SER A 58 23.63 6.67 -28.54
N GLN A 59 23.57 7.87 -27.98
CA GLN A 59 23.94 9.13 -28.63
C GLN A 59 25.36 9.61 -28.27
N GLN A 60 26.16 8.82 -27.53
CA GLN A 60 27.53 9.15 -27.09
C GLN A 60 27.67 10.49 -26.32
N VAL A 61 26.60 10.99 -25.69
CA VAL A 61 26.65 12.21 -24.87
C VAL A 61 27.09 11.85 -23.44
N SER A 62 28.40 11.63 -23.24
CA SER A 62 28.97 11.11 -21.99
C SER A 62 28.72 12.01 -20.77
N PHE A 63 28.73 13.34 -20.93
CA PHE A 63 28.60 14.29 -19.83
C PHE A 63 27.18 14.40 -19.25
N ASN A 64 26.12 14.27 -20.07
CA ASN A 64 24.74 14.31 -19.55
C ASN A 64 24.31 13.00 -18.86
N SER A 65 25.00 11.87 -19.11
CA SER A 65 24.63 10.58 -18.52
C SER A 65 24.85 10.50 -17.00
N ARG A 66 25.80 11.28 -16.44
CA ARG A 66 26.20 11.18 -15.02
C ARG A 66 25.09 11.61 -14.07
N GLN A 67 24.41 12.71 -14.36
CA GLN A 67 23.30 13.20 -13.53
C GLN A 67 22.10 12.25 -13.55
N PHE A 68 21.76 11.67 -14.70
CA PHE A 68 20.68 10.67 -14.80
C PHE A 68 21.06 9.35 -14.10
N LYS A 69 22.32 8.92 -14.14
CA LYS A 69 22.81 7.73 -13.40
C LYS A 69 22.75 7.92 -11.88
N ILE A 70 23.08 9.12 -11.38
CA ILE A 70 22.90 9.46 -9.95
C ILE A 70 21.41 9.41 -9.58
N LEU A 71 20.54 9.99 -10.41
CA LEU A 71 19.10 9.97 -10.20
C LEU A 71 18.55 8.53 -10.19
N GLU A 72 19.10 7.64 -11.03
CA GLU A 72 18.69 6.23 -11.10
C GLU A 72 19.03 5.48 -9.82
N SER A 73 20.23 5.71 -9.28
CA SER A 73 20.65 5.18 -7.99
C SER A 73 19.78 5.69 -6.84
N ILE A 74 19.36 6.96 -6.88
CA ILE A 74 18.47 7.54 -5.87
C ILE A 74 17.08 6.92 -5.96
N THR A 75 16.51 6.84 -7.16
CA THR A 75 15.17 6.26 -7.39
C THR A 75 15.12 4.79 -6.97
N THR A 76 16.12 3.97 -7.34
CA THR A 76 16.20 2.57 -6.90
C THR A 76 16.27 2.42 -5.39
N HIS A 77 17.08 3.25 -4.71
CA HIS A 77 17.13 3.28 -3.25
C HIS A 77 15.78 3.62 -2.62
N TYR A 78 15.04 4.60 -3.16
CA TYR A 78 13.69 4.93 -2.67
C TYR A 78 12.68 3.80 -2.90
N ILE A 79 12.70 3.14 -4.06
CA ILE A 79 11.83 1.97 -4.33
C ILE A 79 12.06 0.90 -3.29
N VAL A 80 13.32 0.56 -3.00
CA VAL A 80 13.70 -0.46 -2.03
C VAL A 80 13.23 -0.05 -0.62
N ASN A 81 13.51 1.18 -0.20
CA ASN A 81 13.09 1.67 1.11
C ASN A 81 11.57 1.67 1.29
N TYR A 82 10.81 2.17 0.31
CA TYR A 82 9.36 2.17 0.40
C TYR A 82 8.77 0.76 0.38
N ARG A 83 9.37 -0.19 -0.35
CA ARG A 83 8.99 -1.60 -0.29
C ARG A 83 9.19 -2.19 1.11
N TYR A 84 10.31 -1.88 1.78
CA TYR A 84 10.54 -2.32 3.16
C TYR A 84 9.54 -1.71 4.15
N ILE A 85 9.21 -0.43 4.00
CA ILE A 85 8.20 0.23 4.83
C ILE A 85 6.82 -0.40 4.59
N PHE A 86 6.44 -0.61 3.33
CA PHE A 86 5.19 -1.26 2.96
C PHE A 86 5.09 -2.69 3.52
N PHE A 87 6.16 -3.48 3.44
CA PHE A 87 6.20 -4.81 4.03
C PHE A 87 6.06 -4.76 5.55
N SER A 88 6.72 -3.81 6.22
CA SER A 88 6.58 -3.59 7.66
C SER A 88 5.14 -3.23 8.04
N ILE A 89 4.45 -2.40 7.24
CA ILE A 89 3.03 -2.06 7.45
C ILE A 89 2.15 -3.31 7.35
N ILE A 90 2.37 -4.17 6.35
CA ILE A 90 1.63 -5.43 6.22
C ILE A 90 1.87 -6.33 7.42
N LEU A 91 3.13 -6.50 7.83
CA LEU A 91 3.48 -7.39 8.95
C LEU A 91 2.88 -6.88 10.26
N VAL A 92 3.09 -5.61 10.60
CA VAL A 92 2.54 -5.02 11.82
C VAL A 92 1.01 -4.99 11.78
N GLY A 93 0.42 -4.62 10.64
CA GLY A 93 -1.02 -4.59 10.47
C GLY A 93 -1.66 -5.97 10.63
N THR A 94 -1.04 -7.02 10.11
CA THR A 94 -1.55 -8.39 10.24
C THR A 94 -1.45 -8.91 11.67
N LEU A 95 -0.38 -8.57 12.40
CA LEU A 95 -0.28 -8.84 13.83
C LEU A 95 -1.38 -8.12 14.62
N ILE A 96 -1.65 -6.84 14.32
CA ILE A 96 -2.72 -6.09 14.97
C ILE A 96 -4.09 -6.68 14.64
N VAL A 97 -4.34 -7.05 13.38
CA VAL A 97 -5.56 -7.76 12.98
C VAL A 97 -5.72 -9.03 13.80
N LEU A 98 -4.68 -9.86 13.91
CA LEU A 98 -4.72 -11.09 14.72
C LEU A 98 -5.07 -10.79 16.17
N MET A 99 -4.43 -9.79 16.80
CA MET A 99 -4.70 -9.40 18.17
C MET A 99 -6.15 -8.93 18.36
N ILE A 100 -6.64 -8.11 17.45
CA ILE A 100 -8.03 -7.66 17.45
C ILE A 100 -8.98 -8.87 17.30
N GLN A 101 -8.75 -9.76 16.35
CA GLN A 101 -9.60 -10.95 16.15
C GLN A 101 -9.63 -11.86 17.38
N LEU A 102 -8.48 -12.06 18.04
CA LEU A 102 -8.41 -12.83 19.29
C LEU A 102 -9.17 -12.13 20.43
N TRP A 103 -8.98 -10.81 20.58
CA TRP A 103 -9.71 -10.00 21.55
C TRP A 103 -11.22 -10.09 21.35
N LEU A 104 -11.69 -10.06 20.10
CA LEU A 104 -13.11 -10.22 19.76
C LEU A 104 -13.64 -11.61 20.06
N SER A 105 -12.84 -12.63 19.78
CA SER A 105 -13.17 -14.00 20.14
C SER A 105 -13.34 -14.17 21.66
N GLN A 106 -12.59 -13.40 22.46
CA GLN A 106 -12.75 -13.35 23.90
C GLN A 106 -13.96 -12.53 24.34
N ALA A 107 -14.18 -11.34 23.77
CA ALA A 107 -15.33 -10.49 24.08
C ALA A 107 -16.66 -11.22 23.82
N ARG A 108 -16.71 -12.03 22.76
CA ARG A 108 -17.89 -12.84 22.39
C ARG A 108 -17.93 -14.23 23.03
N LYS A 109 -17.14 -14.49 24.09
CA LYS A 109 -17.06 -15.82 24.71
C LYS A 109 -18.41 -16.35 25.18
N LYS A 110 -19.20 -15.52 25.88
CA LYS A 110 -20.52 -15.92 26.39
C LYS A 110 -21.47 -16.26 25.25
N GLU A 111 -21.50 -15.43 24.22
CA GLU A 111 -22.31 -15.64 23.02
C GLU A 111 -21.97 -16.98 22.35
N TYR A 112 -20.68 -17.25 22.12
CA TYR A 112 -20.26 -18.51 21.50
C TYR A 112 -20.53 -19.74 22.35
N GLN A 113 -20.38 -19.64 23.68
CA GLN A 113 -20.72 -20.74 24.58
C GLN A 113 -22.21 -21.09 24.49
N SER A 114 -23.09 -20.09 24.49
CA SER A 114 -24.54 -20.31 24.34
C SER A 114 -24.86 -21.02 23.02
N TYR A 115 -24.28 -20.60 21.89
CA TYR A 115 -24.50 -21.26 20.61
C TYR A 115 -23.96 -22.70 20.57
N LEU A 116 -22.80 -22.95 21.17
CA LEU A 116 -22.23 -24.30 21.26
C LEU A 116 -23.10 -25.23 22.11
N LEU A 117 -23.66 -24.74 23.23
CA LEU A 117 -24.60 -25.49 24.07
C LEU A 117 -25.92 -25.80 23.35
N LEU A 118 -26.37 -24.93 22.45
CA LEU A 118 -27.50 -25.16 21.56
C LEU A 118 -27.19 -26.14 20.41
N GLY A 119 -26.00 -26.77 20.41
CA GLY A 119 -25.60 -27.78 19.43
C GLY A 119 -25.08 -27.20 18.12
N GLU A 120 -24.77 -25.91 18.06
CA GLU A 120 -24.26 -25.30 16.83
C GLU A 120 -22.84 -25.79 16.50
N ARG A 121 -22.58 -26.03 15.20
CA ARG A 121 -21.29 -26.54 14.73
C ARG A 121 -20.26 -25.41 14.66
N VAL A 122 -19.03 -25.67 15.12
CA VAL A 122 -17.92 -24.70 15.16
C VAL A 122 -17.71 -24.00 13.82
N TYR A 123 -17.70 -24.75 12.71
CA TYR A 123 -17.48 -24.17 11.38
C TYR A 123 -18.55 -23.14 10.98
N LYS A 124 -19.80 -23.25 11.47
CA LYS A 124 -20.86 -22.28 11.18
C LYS A 124 -20.58 -20.95 11.88
N LEU A 125 -20.09 -21.00 13.12
CA LEU A 125 -19.71 -19.82 13.90
C LEU A 125 -18.46 -19.15 13.29
N THR A 126 -17.47 -19.95 12.88
CA THR A 126 -16.29 -19.43 12.17
C THR A 126 -16.68 -18.78 10.84
N ALA A 127 -17.54 -19.43 10.04
CA ALA A 127 -18.01 -18.89 8.77
C ALA A 127 -18.82 -17.59 8.95
N GLN A 128 -19.63 -17.48 10.00
CA GLN A 128 -20.32 -16.24 10.34
C GLN A 128 -19.32 -15.12 10.58
N LEU A 129 -18.29 -15.35 11.40
CA LEU A 129 -17.31 -14.32 11.72
C LEU A 129 -16.46 -13.93 10.50
N ILE A 130 -16.06 -14.88 9.65
CA ILE A 130 -15.41 -14.59 8.36
C ILE A 130 -16.30 -13.67 7.51
N MET A 131 -17.59 -13.99 7.38
CA MET A 131 -18.52 -13.17 6.59
C MET A 131 -18.72 -11.78 7.16
N GLU A 132 -18.81 -11.63 8.49
CA GLU A 132 -18.90 -10.32 9.16
C GLU A 132 -17.69 -9.45 8.78
N GLN A 133 -16.48 -9.99 8.92
CA GLN A 133 -15.26 -9.22 8.68
C GLN A 133 -15.01 -8.95 7.20
N LEU A 134 -15.28 -9.91 6.31
CA LEU A 134 -15.17 -9.69 4.87
C LEU A 134 -16.13 -8.60 4.40
N LEU A 135 -17.34 -8.53 4.95
CA LEU A 135 -18.28 -7.46 4.61
C LEU A 135 -17.74 -6.08 5.01
N LEU A 136 -17.12 -5.96 6.19
CA LEU A 136 -16.51 -4.72 6.65
C LEU A 136 -15.30 -4.33 5.78
N ILE A 137 -14.41 -5.27 5.51
CA ILE A 137 -13.20 -5.05 4.68
C ILE A 137 -13.60 -4.59 3.27
N ASN A 138 -14.54 -5.29 2.62
CA ASN A 138 -14.98 -4.91 1.27
C ASN A 138 -15.68 -3.55 1.25
N CYS A 139 -16.43 -3.20 2.30
CA CYS A 139 -17.03 -1.87 2.42
C CYS A 139 -15.95 -0.77 2.46
N VAL A 140 -14.90 -0.95 3.27
CA VAL A 140 -13.78 -0.01 3.36
C VAL A 140 -13.02 0.10 2.05
N LEU A 141 -12.73 -1.03 1.39
CA LEU A 141 -12.03 -1.03 0.10
C LEU A 141 -12.83 -0.30 -0.98
N LEU A 142 -14.15 -0.52 -1.02
CA LEU A 142 -15.03 0.16 -1.95
C LEU A 142 -15.06 1.67 -1.70
N LEU A 143 -15.06 2.09 -0.42
CA LEU A 143 -14.97 3.49 -0.04
C LEU A 143 -13.64 4.11 -0.49
N ILE A 144 -12.50 3.46 -0.22
CA ILE A 144 -11.18 3.93 -0.66
C ILE A 144 -11.13 4.01 -2.19
N PHE A 145 -11.66 3.02 -2.89
CA PHE A 145 -11.69 3.00 -4.35
C PHE A 145 -12.56 4.13 -4.92
N ALA A 146 -13.75 4.36 -4.35
CA ALA A 146 -14.62 5.47 -4.74
C ALA A 146 -13.95 6.83 -4.50
N CYS A 147 -13.35 7.04 -3.33
CA CYS A 147 -12.58 8.24 -3.01
C CYS A 147 -11.43 8.43 -4.00
N TYR A 148 -10.64 7.38 -4.26
CA TYR A 148 -9.53 7.46 -5.22
C TYR A 148 -10.02 7.78 -6.63
N SER A 149 -11.14 7.20 -7.06
CA SER A 149 -11.71 7.47 -8.38
C SER A 149 -12.14 8.93 -8.55
N LEU A 150 -12.75 9.52 -7.52
CA LEU A 150 -13.21 10.91 -7.54
C LEU A 150 -12.03 11.90 -7.42
N PHE A 151 -11.03 11.57 -6.61
CA PHE A 151 -9.91 12.46 -6.28
C PHE A 151 -8.60 12.02 -6.94
N LYS A 152 -8.66 11.26 -8.04
CA LYS A 152 -7.49 10.69 -8.69
C LYS A 152 -6.44 11.74 -9.06
N ILE A 153 -6.88 12.82 -9.71
CA ILE A 153 -6.02 13.91 -10.17
C ILE A 153 -5.31 14.60 -8.99
N PRO A 154 -6.01 15.14 -7.98
CA PRO A 154 -5.35 15.83 -6.88
C PRO A 154 -4.44 14.89 -6.06
N ILE A 155 -4.83 13.63 -5.85
CA ILE A 155 -4.00 12.64 -5.15
C ILE A 155 -2.69 12.42 -5.93
N MET A 156 -2.77 12.22 -7.25
CA MET A 156 -1.58 11.95 -8.04
C MET A 156 -0.66 13.16 -8.16
N ASN A 157 -1.22 14.37 -8.20
CA ASN A 157 -0.43 15.60 -8.17
C ASN A 157 0.37 15.71 -6.87
N GLN A 158 -0.24 15.41 -5.71
CA GLN A 158 0.49 15.42 -4.44
C GLN A 158 1.59 14.36 -4.39
N ILE A 159 1.31 13.14 -4.84
CA ILE A 159 2.31 12.06 -4.91
C ILE A 159 3.49 12.45 -5.81
N THR A 160 3.20 13.07 -6.95
CA THR A 160 4.21 13.56 -7.90
C THR A 160 5.05 14.69 -7.28
N GLN A 161 4.44 15.60 -6.53
CA GLN A 161 5.17 16.66 -5.81
C GLN A 161 6.06 16.10 -4.69
N ILE A 162 5.60 15.07 -3.97
CA ILE A 162 6.40 14.40 -2.93
C ILE A 162 7.62 13.71 -3.56
N GLU A 163 7.43 13.03 -4.69
CA GLU A 163 8.55 12.44 -5.44
C GLU A 163 9.54 13.50 -5.91
N ALA A 164 9.05 14.56 -6.58
CA ALA A 164 9.87 15.64 -7.11
C ALA A 164 10.73 16.30 -6.02
N THR A 165 10.12 16.66 -4.88
CA THR A 165 10.83 17.28 -3.75
C THR A 165 11.87 16.34 -3.14
N SER A 166 11.55 15.04 -3.02
CA SER A 166 12.48 14.03 -2.48
C SER A 166 13.67 13.76 -3.40
N LEU A 167 13.45 13.76 -4.72
CA LEU A 167 14.52 13.59 -5.71
C LEU A 167 15.41 14.84 -5.77
N GLN A 168 14.80 16.04 -5.74
CA GLN A 168 15.52 17.30 -5.78
C GLN A 168 16.41 17.47 -4.54
N SER A 169 15.86 17.28 -3.33
CA SER A 169 16.63 17.46 -2.09
C SER A 169 17.86 16.53 -2.06
N LYS A 170 17.69 15.29 -2.50
CA LYS A 170 18.78 14.31 -2.47
C LYS A 170 19.81 14.56 -3.57
N LEU A 171 19.41 15.10 -4.71
CA LEU A 171 20.35 15.52 -5.75
C LEU A 171 21.20 16.72 -5.30
N GLU A 172 20.59 17.68 -4.59
CA GLU A 172 21.29 18.82 -3.99
C GLU A 172 22.33 18.34 -2.94
N ASP A 173 21.98 17.36 -2.11
CA ASP A 173 22.91 16.72 -1.17
C ASP A 173 24.11 16.07 -1.89
N TYR A 174 23.89 15.33 -2.98
CA TYR A 174 25.00 14.72 -3.74
C TYR A 174 25.90 15.77 -4.42
N SER A 175 25.32 16.85 -4.94
CA SER A 175 26.07 17.92 -5.61
C SER A 175 26.95 18.73 -4.66
N SER A 176 26.46 19.02 -3.45
CA SER A 176 27.19 19.75 -2.41
C SER A 176 28.34 18.95 -1.79
N ILE A 177 28.19 17.62 -1.71
CA ILE A 177 29.27 16.70 -1.29
C ILE A 177 30.37 16.67 -2.36
N GLN A 178 30.00 16.67 -3.64
CA GLN A 178 30.97 16.63 -4.75
C GLN A 178 31.77 17.93 -4.88
N SER A 179 31.13 19.10 -4.70
CA SER A 179 31.82 20.40 -4.68
C SER A 179 32.76 20.58 -3.48
N SER A 180 32.58 19.79 -2.42
CA SER A 180 33.45 19.82 -1.22
C SER A 180 34.67 18.90 -1.34
N GLN A 181 34.70 18.00 -2.33
CA GLN A 181 35.82 17.07 -2.57
C GLN A 181 36.69 17.45 -3.77
N GLU A 182 36.20 18.23 -4.74
CA GLU A 182 37.00 18.74 -5.86
C GLU A 182 37.63 20.10 -5.50
N GLY A 183 38.68 20.05 -4.69
CA GLY A 183 39.67 21.13 -4.66
C GLY A 183 40.39 21.21 -6.01
N THR A 184 40.14 22.30 -6.74
CA THR A 184 40.92 22.79 -7.89
C THR A 184 40.80 21.99 -9.19
N ILE A 185 39.73 22.23 -9.97
CA ILE A 185 39.85 22.53 -11.41
C ILE A 185 38.90 23.68 -11.76
N SER A 186 39.40 24.58 -12.58
CA SER A 186 38.97 25.95 -12.88
C SER A 186 37.54 26.14 -13.39
N SER A 187 36.98 27.27 -12.95
CA SER A 187 36.05 28.16 -13.66
C SER A 187 35.70 27.81 -15.11
N ASP A 188 34.49 27.30 -15.31
CA ASP A 188 33.64 27.59 -16.49
C ASP A 188 32.18 27.34 -16.09
N PHE A 189 31.72 28.10 -15.10
CA PHE A 189 30.34 28.10 -14.62
C PHE A 189 29.63 29.38 -15.09
N GLU A 190 29.73 29.73 -16.37
CA GLU A 190 28.86 30.76 -16.96
C GLU A 190 28.69 30.60 -18.48
N SER A 191 27.59 29.96 -18.89
CA SER A 191 26.73 30.34 -20.03
C SER A 191 25.73 29.20 -20.28
N LYS A 192 24.48 29.36 -19.83
CA LYS A 192 23.35 29.79 -20.67
C LYS A 192 23.29 29.09 -22.03
N ASN A 193 22.27 28.24 -22.14
CA ASN A 193 21.72 27.62 -23.34
C ASN A 193 22.64 26.58 -24.01
N PHE A 194 22.27 25.31 -23.89
CA PHE A 194 22.24 24.27 -24.93
C PHE A 194 22.43 22.89 -24.28
N THR A 195 21.32 22.21 -24.00
CA THR A 195 21.06 20.87 -24.55
C THR A 195 19.61 20.49 -24.22
N ARG A 196 18.97 19.78 -25.14
CA ARG A 196 17.60 19.26 -25.11
C ARG A 196 17.28 18.32 -23.93
N PHE A 197 18.21 18.15 -22.98
CA PHE A 197 18.18 17.21 -21.87
C PHE A 197 18.52 17.94 -20.57
N ASN A 198 17.62 18.84 -20.15
CA ASN A 198 17.67 19.42 -18.81
C ASN A 198 16.95 18.45 -17.85
N VAL A 199 17.54 18.19 -16.67
CA VAL A 199 16.92 17.36 -15.62
C VAL A 199 15.74 18.10 -14.94
N ASN A 200 15.72 19.44 -15.03
CA ASN A 200 14.68 20.29 -14.44
C ASN A 200 13.24 19.91 -14.81
N PRO A 201 12.87 19.64 -16.08
CA PRO A 201 11.52 19.19 -16.42
C PRO A 201 11.16 17.80 -15.86
N PHE A 202 12.13 16.90 -15.62
CA PHE A 202 11.90 15.65 -14.88
C PHE A 202 11.64 15.93 -13.39
N LEU A 203 12.43 16.81 -12.78
CA LEU A 203 12.25 17.25 -11.39
C LEU A 203 11.02 18.14 -11.18
N LYS A 204 10.45 18.73 -12.25
CA LYS A 204 9.18 19.46 -12.23
C LYS A 204 7.96 18.56 -12.47
N GLY A 205 8.16 17.26 -12.73
CA GLY A 205 7.08 16.30 -12.97
C GLY A 205 6.41 16.38 -14.34
N GLU A 206 6.99 17.11 -15.31
CA GLU A 206 6.37 17.36 -16.63
C GLU A 206 6.37 16.12 -17.56
N PHE A 207 7.16 15.09 -17.24
CA PHE A 207 7.28 13.87 -18.07
C PHE A 207 6.51 12.65 -17.55
N ILE A 208 5.83 12.76 -16.41
CA ILE A 208 5.20 11.60 -15.79
C ILE A 208 3.87 11.31 -16.49
N ASN A 209 3.96 10.58 -17.60
CA ASN A 209 2.80 9.95 -18.23
C ASN A 209 2.37 8.78 -17.33
N ASN A 210 1.64 9.13 -16.28
CA ASN A 210 1.25 8.22 -15.23
C ASN A 210 0.20 7.26 -15.78
N LYS A 211 0.68 6.14 -16.34
CA LYS A 211 -0.16 5.05 -16.84
C LYS A 211 -0.83 4.28 -15.71
N PHE A 212 -1.04 4.88 -14.54
CA PHE A 212 -1.82 4.31 -13.45
C PHE A 212 -3.20 3.84 -13.91
N SER A 213 -3.80 4.49 -14.92
CA SER A 213 -5.10 4.13 -15.47
C SER A 213 -5.07 3.06 -16.57
N GLN A 214 -3.89 2.67 -17.07
CA GLN A 214 -3.77 1.85 -18.28
C GLN A 214 -3.47 0.37 -18.00
N THR A 215 -3.84 -0.16 -16.84
CA THR A 215 -3.66 -1.59 -16.57
C THR A 215 -4.90 -2.25 -15.97
N ASN A 216 -5.56 -3.02 -16.83
CA ASN A 216 -6.55 -4.09 -16.66
C ASN A 216 -7.31 -4.19 -15.33
N THR A 217 -8.62 -3.92 -15.42
CA THR A 217 -9.66 -4.34 -14.47
C THR A 217 -9.45 -5.77 -13.95
N LEU A 218 -8.96 -6.68 -14.79
CA LEU A 218 -8.63 -8.06 -14.43
C LEU A 218 -7.56 -8.18 -13.32
N ILE A 219 -6.52 -7.33 -13.34
CA ILE A 219 -5.50 -7.31 -12.29
C ILE A 219 -6.11 -6.78 -10.99
N GLY A 220 -6.95 -5.75 -11.07
CA GLY A 220 -7.69 -5.23 -9.91
C GLY A 220 -8.61 -6.28 -9.28
N CYS A 221 -9.36 -7.03 -10.10
CA CYS A 221 -10.19 -8.14 -9.63
C CYS A 221 -9.37 -9.24 -8.96
N LEU A 222 -8.21 -9.60 -9.52
CA LEU A 222 -7.34 -10.64 -8.96
C LEU A 222 -6.78 -10.21 -7.59
N ILE A 223 -6.37 -8.95 -7.45
CA ILE A 223 -5.91 -8.39 -6.17
C ILE A 223 -7.02 -8.46 -5.12
N LEU A 224 -8.26 -8.08 -5.48
CA LEU A 224 -9.42 -8.16 -4.59
C LEU A 224 -9.71 -9.59 -4.13
N ILE A 225 -9.60 -10.57 -5.02
CA ILE A 225 -9.78 -11.99 -4.69
C ILE A 225 -8.70 -12.45 -3.71
N MET A 226 -7.43 -12.15 -3.99
CA MET A 226 -6.31 -12.55 -3.13
C MET A 226 -6.40 -11.91 -1.75
N LEU A 227 -6.80 -10.64 -1.67
CA LEU A 227 -6.99 -9.94 -0.40
C LEU A 227 -8.13 -10.56 0.43
N ASN A 228 -9.25 -10.90 -0.21
CA ASN A 228 -10.38 -11.56 0.45
C ASN A 228 -9.99 -12.96 0.94
N LEU A 229 -9.25 -13.73 0.13
CA LEU A 229 -8.76 -15.07 0.52
C LEU A 229 -7.80 -14.99 1.71
N TYR A 230 -6.83 -14.08 1.63
CA TYR A 230 -5.87 -13.83 2.70
C TYR A 230 -6.57 -13.43 4.01
N SER A 231 -7.53 -12.50 3.93
CA SER A 231 -8.32 -12.06 5.09
C SER A 231 -9.11 -13.21 5.69
N ALA A 232 -9.76 -14.04 4.86
CA ALA A 232 -10.50 -15.21 5.33
C ALA A 232 -9.61 -16.21 6.08
N MET A 233 -8.35 -16.40 5.65
CA MET A 233 -7.40 -17.28 6.35
C MET A 233 -6.96 -16.71 7.70
N ILE A 234 -6.53 -15.44 7.75
CA ILE A 234 -6.09 -14.79 8.99
C ILE A 234 -7.21 -14.74 10.03
N ILE A 235 -8.44 -14.55 9.56
CA ILE A 235 -9.59 -14.44 10.44
C ILE A 235 -10.10 -15.82 10.84
N GLY A 236 -10.15 -16.74 9.88
CA GLY A 236 -10.76 -18.06 10.04
C GLY A 236 -9.93 -19.01 10.89
N ILE A 237 -8.63 -19.15 10.61
CA ILE A 237 -7.77 -20.17 11.25
C ILE A 237 -7.68 -19.95 12.77
N PRO A 238 -7.33 -18.76 13.29
CA PRO A 238 -7.22 -18.55 14.73
C PRO A 238 -8.56 -18.72 15.44
N ASN A 239 -9.65 -18.22 14.85
CA ASN A 239 -10.98 -18.32 15.45
C ASN A 239 -11.51 -19.76 15.45
N TYR A 240 -11.22 -20.54 14.41
CA TYR A 240 -11.57 -21.96 14.38
C TYR A 240 -10.86 -22.72 15.51
N ILE A 241 -9.56 -22.48 15.72
CA ILE A 241 -8.77 -23.10 16.80
C ILE A 241 -9.34 -22.71 18.18
N VAL A 242 -9.62 -21.43 18.40
CA VAL A 242 -10.17 -20.97 19.68
C VAL A 242 -11.55 -21.59 19.96
N LEU A 243 -12.41 -21.68 18.96
CA LEU A 243 -13.75 -22.26 19.10
C LEU A 243 -13.73 -23.78 19.26
N SER A 244 -12.84 -24.49 18.59
CA SER A 244 -12.69 -25.94 18.73
C SER A 244 -12.21 -26.32 20.13
N LEU A 245 -11.21 -25.60 20.66
CA LEU A 245 -10.72 -25.76 22.03
C LEU A 245 -11.79 -25.44 23.10
N ARG A 246 -12.72 -24.55 22.80
CA ARG A 246 -13.85 -24.26 23.72
C ARG A 246 -14.89 -25.35 23.68
N LYS A 247 -15.20 -25.90 22.50
CA LYS A 247 -16.15 -26.99 22.36
C LYS A 247 -15.69 -28.24 23.12
N SER A 248 -14.39 -28.59 23.05
CA SER A 248 -13.86 -29.75 23.79
C SER A 248 -13.92 -29.61 25.31
N LYS A 249 -13.97 -28.39 25.85
CA LYS A 249 -14.16 -28.14 27.29
C LYS A 249 -15.63 -28.21 27.75
N LEU A 250 -16.57 -28.23 26.80
CA LEU A 250 -18.02 -28.25 27.05
C LEU A 250 -18.63 -29.65 26.89
N SER A 251 -17.92 -30.56 26.22
CA SER A 251 -18.24 -31.99 26.13
C SER A 251 -17.67 -32.76 27.31
#